data_AF-A0A3M5P6Q9-F1
#
_entry.id   AF-A0A3M5P6Q9-F1
#
_cell.length_a   1.000
_cell.length_b   1.000
_cell.length_c   1.000
_cell.angle_alpha   90.00
_cell.angle_beta   90.00
_cell.angle_gamma   90.00
#
_symmetry.space_group_name_H-M   'P 1'
#
loop_
_entity.id
_entity.type
_entity.pdbx_description
1 polymer ?
#
loop_
_entity_poly.entity_id
_entity_poly.type
_entity_poly.pdbx_seq_one_letter_code
_entity_poly.pdbx_strand_id
1 'polypeptide(L)'
;MAGVQVNAQGHYERGERTPRADYLAALSAMGVDVGYLVTGVARSIENDSLSVREGNVVRAFRNLADTDQDVFSLILEKLSHTKG
;
A
#
# COMPACT_ATOMS: atom_id res chain seq x y z
N MET A 1 15.84 -25.84 -11.30
CA MET A 1 16.35 -25.29 -10.03
C MET A 1 17.10 -24.00 -10.33
N ALA A 2 16.76 -22.93 -9.61
CA ALA A 2 17.00 -21.54 -9.98
C ALA A 2 18.49 -21.15 -9.81
N GLY A 3 19.22 -21.11 -10.93
CA GLY A 3 20.64 -20.74 -11.00
C GLY A 3 20.90 -19.25 -11.30
N VAL A 4 20.04 -18.33 -10.86
CA VAL A 4 20.24 -16.87 -11.07
C VAL A 4 20.10 -16.11 -9.76
N GLN A 5 20.85 -16.55 -8.75
CA GLN A 5 21.11 -15.84 -7.51
C GLN A 5 22.59 -16.12 -7.27
N VAL A 6 23.52 -15.20 -7.56
CA VAL A 6 24.17 -14.40 -6.50
C VAL A 6 24.56 -13.00 -7.01
N ASN A 7 24.69 -12.78 -8.32
CA ASN A 7 25.24 -11.52 -8.85
C ASN A 7 24.21 -10.51 -9.36
N ALA A 8 22.91 -10.85 -9.46
CA ALA A 8 21.92 -9.98 -10.09
C ALA A 8 21.43 -8.83 -9.20
N GLN A 9 21.35 -9.04 -7.88
CA GLN A 9 20.81 -8.06 -6.94
C GLN A 9 21.63 -6.76 -6.90
N GLY A 10 22.97 -6.88 -6.88
CA GLY A 10 23.84 -5.71 -6.89
C GLY A 10 23.73 -4.86 -8.16
N HIS A 11 23.34 -5.46 -9.29
CA HIS A 11 23.06 -4.70 -10.52
C HIS A 11 21.71 -3.96 -10.46
N TYR A 12 20.72 -4.49 -9.72
CA TYR A 12 19.44 -3.80 -9.49
C TYR A 12 19.63 -2.60 -8.58
N GLU A 13 20.39 -2.76 -7.49
CA GLU A 13 20.65 -1.69 -6.52
C GLU A 13 21.50 -0.55 -7.10
N ARG A 14 22.31 -0.84 -8.13
CA ARG A 14 23.07 0.16 -8.89
C ARG A 14 22.33 0.71 -10.13
N GLY A 15 21.12 0.25 -10.41
CA GLY A 15 20.32 0.69 -11.57
C GLY A 15 20.84 0.23 -12.94
N GLU A 16 21.79 -0.72 -12.97
CA GLU A 16 22.44 -1.20 -14.20
C GLU A 16 21.55 -2.15 -15.02
N ARG A 17 20.52 -2.73 -14.38
CA ARG A 17 19.53 -3.61 -15.00
C ARG A 17 18.16 -3.42 -14.34
N THR A 18 17.08 -3.56 -15.10
CA THR A 18 15.73 -3.62 -14.55
C THR A 18 15.42 -5.05 -14.07
N PRO A 19 14.84 -5.24 -12.86
CA PRO A 19 14.39 -6.55 -12.42
C PRO A 19 13.37 -7.13 -13.41
N ARG A 20 13.54 -8.40 -13.75
CA ARG A 20 12.61 -9.09 -14.64
C ARG A 20 11.31 -9.42 -13.89
N ALA A 21 10.22 -9.58 -14.65
CA ALA A 21 8.89 -9.84 -14.09
C ALA A 21 8.83 -11.15 -13.28
N ASP A 22 9.62 -12.17 -13.64
CA ASP A 22 9.75 -13.43 -12.89
C ASP A 22 10.38 -13.23 -11.50
N TYR A 23 11.38 -12.35 -11.40
CA TYR A 23 11.99 -11.95 -10.13
C TYR A 23 11.01 -11.18 -9.24
N LEU A 24 10.30 -10.21 -9.82
CA LEU A 24 9.27 -9.46 -9.11
C LEU A 24 8.11 -10.37 -8.63
N ALA A 25 7.70 -11.35 -9.45
CA ALA A 25 6.69 -12.33 -9.06
C ALA A 25 7.15 -13.20 -7.87
N ALA A 26 8.43 -13.60 -7.84
CA ALA A 26 8.99 -14.33 -6.71
C ALA A 26 9.00 -13.47 -5.42
N LEU A 27 9.33 -12.18 -5.52
CA LEU A 27 9.25 -11.24 -4.39
C LEU A 27 7.79 -11.07 -3.91
N SER A 28 6.84 -10.92 -4.83
CA SER A 28 5.41 -10.84 -4.51
C SER A 28 4.92 -12.09 -3.78
N ALA A 29 5.32 -13.28 -4.21
CA ALA A 29 4.98 -14.54 -3.56
C ALA A 29 5.56 -14.67 -2.13
N MET A 30 6.61 -13.91 -1.81
CA MET A 30 7.18 -13.80 -0.46
C MET A 30 6.55 -12.66 0.37
N GLY A 31 5.52 -11.98 -0.14
CA GLY A 31 4.80 -10.91 0.55
C GLY A 31 5.41 -9.52 0.38
N VAL A 32 6.36 -9.34 -0.54
CA VAL A 32 6.92 -8.02 -0.84
C VAL A 32 5.94 -7.22 -1.69
N ASP A 33 5.66 -5.97 -1.31
CA ASP A 33 4.88 -5.06 -2.13
C ASP A 33 5.69 -4.57 -3.34
N VAL A 34 5.58 -5.32 -4.43
CA VAL A 34 6.24 -5.00 -5.71
C VAL A 34 5.81 -3.64 -6.26
N GLY A 35 4.57 -3.20 -5.98
CA GLY A 35 4.08 -1.89 -6.42
C GLY A 35 4.85 -0.76 -5.74
N TYR A 36 5.02 -0.85 -4.43
CA TYR A 36 5.90 0.06 -3.70
C TYR A 36 7.36 -0.03 -4.17
N LEU A 37 7.87 -1.24 -4.36
CA LEU A 37 9.26 -1.47 -4.77
C LEU A 37 9.59 -0.81 -6.12
N VAL A 38 8.65 -0.78 -7.06
CA VAL A 38 8.84 -0.19 -8.39
C VAL A 38 8.56 1.32 -8.40
N THR A 39 7.59 1.78 -7.62
CA THR A 39 7.08 3.17 -7.73
C THR A 39 7.55 4.09 -6.61
N GLY A 40 8.05 3.54 -5.51
CA GLY A 40 8.34 4.29 -4.28
C GLY A 40 7.10 4.81 -3.56
N VAL A 41 5.90 4.52 -4.06
CA VAL A 41 4.63 4.96 -3.49
C VAL A 41 4.07 3.81 -2.66
N ALA A 42 4.05 3.98 -1.34
CA ALA A 42 3.55 2.95 -0.45
C ALA A 42 2.11 2.62 -0.84
N ARG A 43 1.82 1.33 -1.05
CA ARG A 43 0.43 0.91 -1.18
C ARG A 43 -0.22 1.19 0.18
N SER A 44 -1.11 2.17 0.22
CA SER A 44 -1.98 2.35 1.39
C SER A 44 -2.67 1.01 1.61
N ILE A 45 -2.46 0.43 2.79
CA ILE A 45 -2.91 -0.91 3.23
C ILE A 45 -4.42 -1.14 3.01
N GLU A 46 -5.18 -0.10 2.67
CA GLU A 46 -6.63 -0.07 2.61
C GLU A 46 -7.26 -0.58 1.30
N ASN A 47 -6.52 -0.84 0.21
CA ASN A 47 -7.18 -1.00 -1.11
C ASN A 47 -7.65 -2.41 -1.49
N ASP A 48 -7.32 -3.47 -0.77
CA ASP A 48 -7.71 -4.82 -1.22
C ASP A 48 -9.09 -5.32 -0.72
N SER A 49 -9.86 -4.56 0.08
CA SER A 49 -11.22 -5.01 0.46
C SER A 49 -12.20 -3.97 0.99
N LEU A 50 -12.15 -2.70 0.56
CA LEU A 50 -13.24 -1.78 0.92
C LEU A 50 -14.51 -2.13 0.13
N SER A 51 -15.62 -2.32 0.84
CA SER A 51 -16.94 -2.32 0.23
C SER A 51 -17.22 -0.96 -0.44
N VAL A 52 -18.18 -0.92 -1.37
CA VAL A 52 -18.60 0.34 -2.04
C VAL A 52 -18.93 1.44 -1.01
N ARG A 53 -19.56 1.05 0.11
CA ARG A 53 -19.91 1.98 1.18
C ARG A 53 -18.67 2.56 1.87
N GLU A 54 -17.71 1.72 2.22
CA GLU A 54 -16.47 2.15 2.89
C GLU A 54 -15.62 3.02 1.95
N GLY A 55 -15.52 2.63 0.68
CA GLY A 55 -14.80 3.41 -0.34
C GLY A 55 -15.39 4.82 -0.54
N ASN A 56 -16.71 4.98 -0.46
CA ASN A 56 -17.36 6.29 -0.54
C ASN A 56 -17.02 7.17 0.67
N VAL A 57 -16.99 6.60 1.87
CA VAL A 57 -16.62 7.32 3.10
C VAL A 57 -15.16 7.78 3.03
N VAL A 58 -14.25 6.89 2.67
CA VAL A 58 -12.82 7.22 2.53
C VAL A 58 -12.58 8.31 1.48
N ARG A 59 -13.27 8.24 0.33
CA ARG A 59 -13.17 9.27 -0.71
C ARG A 59 -13.68 10.62 -0.23
N ALA A 60 -14.82 10.65 0.45
CA ALA A 60 -15.36 11.88 1.01
C ALA A 60 -14.41 12.49 2.04
N PHE A 61 -13.88 11.68 2.95
CA PHE A 61 -12.93 12.10 3.99
C PHE A 61 -11.67 12.72 3.40
N ARG A 62 -11.05 12.07 2.41
CA ARG A 62 -9.81 12.57 1.76
C ARG A 62 -9.98 13.91 1.02
N ASN A 63 -11.21 14.30 0.69
CA ASN A 63 -11.53 15.58 0.04
C ASN A 63 -11.84 16.71 1.03
N LEU A 64 -11.91 16.42 2.33
CA LEU A 64 -12.14 17.42 3.37
C LEU A 64 -10.85 18.20 3.66
N ALA A 65 -11.01 19.44 4.13
CA ALA A 65 -9.91 20.20 4.72
C ALA A 65 -9.41 19.51 6.00
N ASP A 66 -8.15 19.72 6.38
CA ASP A 66 -7.51 19.04 7.52
C ASP A 66 -8.32 19.22 8.82
N THR A 67 -8.80 20.44 9.10
CA THR A 67 -9.66 20.73 10.25
C THR A 67 -10.94 19.89 10.27
N ASP A 68 -11.54 19.67 9.09
CA ASP A 68 -12.77 18.89 8.97
C ASP A 68 -12.50 17.39 9.12
N GLN A 69 -11.33 16.91 8.69
CA GLN A 69 -10.88 15.53 8.93
C GLN A 69 -10.67 15.26 10.42
N ASP A 70 -10.10 16.22 11.15
CA ASP A 70 -9.90 16.12 12.60
C ASP A 70 -11.23 16.03 13.35
N VAL A 71 -12.18 16.90 13.01
CA VAL A 71 -13.53 16.90 13.58
C VAL A 71 -14.26 15.59 13.28
N PHE A 72 -14.19 15.12 12.04
CA PHE A 72 -14.82 13.88 11.64
C PHE A 72 -14.25 12.67 12.39
N SER A 73 -12.93 12.63 12.58
CA SER A 73 -12.24 11.58 13.35
C SER A 73 -12.67 11.57 14.82
N LEU A 74 -12.78 12.75 15.45
CA LEU A 74 -13.27 12.90 16.82
C LEU A 74 -14.72 12.39 16.97
N ILE A 75 -15.59 12.71 16.01
CA ILE A 75 -16.98 12.27 16.04
C ILE A 75 -17.06 10.74 15.92
N LEU A 76 -16.32 10.15 14.99
CA LEU A 76 -16.27 8.69 14.83
C LEU A 76 -15.76 7.98 16.09
N GLU A 77 -14.71 8.52 16.72
CA GLU A 77 -14.17 8.00 17.97
C GLU A 77 -15.24 7.99 19.07
N LYS A 78 -15.92 9.13 19.27
CA LYS A 78 -17.00 9.26 20.25
C LYS A 78 -18.14 8.29 19.99
N LEU A 79 -18.59 8.18 18.73
CA LEU A 79 -19.66 7.26 18.34
C LEU A 79 -19.26 5.79 18.54
N SER A 80 -17.98 5.46 18.36
CA SER A 80 -17.46 4.09 18.58
C SER A 80 -17.41 3.71 20.07
N HIS A 81 -17.14 4.68 20.94
CA HIS A 81 -17.13 4.51 22.39
C HIS A 81 -18.52 4.61 23.02
N THR A 82 -19.52 5.08 22.30
CA THR A 82 -20.92 5.13 22.76
C THR A 82 -21.62 3.78 22.56
N LYS A 83 -20.93 2.67 22.82
CA LYS A 83 -21.61 1.36 22.93
C LYS A 83 -22.58 1.44 24.11
N GLY A 84 -23.84 1.10 23.84
CA GLY A 84 -24.93 1.03 24.83
C GLY A 84 -24.68 0.01 25.93
#